data_AF-A0A645F1N0-F1
#
_entry.id   AF-A0A645F1N0-F1
#
_cell.length_a   1.000
_cell.length_b   1.000
_cell.length_c   1.000
_cell.angle_alpha   90.00
_cell.angle_beta   90.00
_cell.angle_gamma   90.00
#
_symmetry.space_group_name_H-M   'P 1'
#
loop_
_entity.id
_entity.type
_entity.pdbx_description
1 polymer ?
#
loop_
_entity_poly.entity_id
_entity_poly.type
_entity_poly.pdbx_seq_one_letter_code
_entity_poly.pdbx_strand_id
1 'polypeptide(L)' 'MLDPHGACGYRALKEQLKEGETGVFLETAHPAKFKDTVEAIIEEPVEIPGKLQEFMKGTKQSIGLQKDFEGFKSFLMNC' A
#
# COMPACT_ATOMS: atom_id res chain seq x y z
N MET A 1 -4.27 6.49 -12.65
CA MET A 1 -4.41 5.17 -12.02
C MET A 1 -4.26 5.36 -10.52
N LEU A 2 -5.19 4.86 -9.72
CA LEU A 2 -5.17 4.97 -8.26
C LEU A 2 -4.98 3.59 -7.64
N ASP A 3 -4.38 3.54 -6.48
CA ASP A 3 -4.36 2.38 -5.62
C ASP A 3 -5.72 2.21 -4.89
N PRO A 4 -6.01 1.07 -4.24
CA PRO A 4 -7.27 0.87 -3.52
C PRO A 4 -7.58 1.96 -2.46
N HIS A 5 -6.56 2.51 -1.79
CA HIS A 5 -6.72 3.56 -0.78
C HIS A 5 -7.10 4.89 -1.45
N GLY A 6 -6.38 5.26 -2.51
CA GLY A 6 -6.68 6.38 -3.39
C GLY A 6 -8.09 6.35 -3.97
N ALA A 7 -8.49 5.19 -4.50
CA ALA A 7 -9.82 4.98 -5.07
C ALA A 7 -10.93 5.18 -4.03
N CYS A 8 -10.72 4.72 -2.79
CA CYS A 8 -11.64 4.97 -1.68
C CYS A 8 -11.75 6.48 -1.35
N GLY A 9 -10.60 7.16 -1.22
CA GLY A 9 -10.55 8.60 -0.94
C GLY A 9 -11.22 9.44 -2.04
N TYR A 10 -10.92 9.14 -3.31
CA TYR A 10 -11.53 9.81 -4.46
C TYR A 10 -13.05 9.58 -4.50
N ARG A 11 -13.52 8.36 -4.23
CA ARG A 11 -14.95 8.05 -4.21
C ARG A 11 -15.69 8.87 -3.16
N ALA A 12 -15.18 8.91 -1.92
CA ALA A 12 -15.80 9.69 -0.85
C ALA A 12 -15.85 11.19 -1.20
N LEU A 13 -14.76 11.72 -1.78
CA LEU A 13 -14.73 13.11 -2.23
C LEU A 13 -15.78 13.36 -3.32
N LYS A 14 -15.85 12.49 -4.34
CA LYS A 14 -16.80 12.61 -5.45
C LYS A 14 -18.26 12.56 -4.98
N GLU A 15 -18.56 11.75 -3.98
CA GLU A 15 -19.92 11.60 -3.43
C GLU A 15 -20.35 12.78 -2.54
N GLN A 16 -19.41 13.54 -1.98
CA GLN A 16 -19.69 14.56 -0.95
C GLN A 16 -19.34 16.00 -1.35
N LEU A 17 -18.58 16.20 -2.43
CA LEU A 17 -18.17 17.54 -2.89
C LEU A 17 -19.38 18.35 -3.35
N LYS A 18 -19.55 19.56 -2.80
CA LYS A 18 -20.64 20.47 -3.15
C LYS A 18 -20.21 21.48 -4.21
N GLU A 19 -21.20 22.12 -4.83
CA GLU A 19 -20.96 23.20 -5.77
C GLU A 19 -20.21 24.36 -5.10
N GLY A 20 -19.15 24.84 -5.77
CA GLY A 20 -18.29 25.91 -5.26
C GLY A 20 -17.17 25.46 -4.31
N GLU A 21 -17.12 24.18 -3.91
CA GLU A 21 -16.03 23.65 -3.09
C GLU A 21 -14.85 23.17 -3.95
N THR A 22 -13.64 23.22 -3.38
CA THR A 22 -12.44 22.58 -3.96
C THR A 22 -12.10 21.34 -3.15
N GLY A 23 -12.14 20.19 -3.81
CA GLY A 23 -11.83 18.90 -3.21
C GLY A 23 -10.36 18.49 -3.38
N VAL A 24 -9.74 18.01 -2.31
CA VAL A 24 -8.42 17.36 -2.35
C VAL A 24 -8.54 16.01 -1.63
N PHE A 25 -8.07 14.94 -2.26
CA PHE A 25 -7.89 13.64 -1.63
C PHE A 25 -6.41 13.24 -1.67
N LEU A 26 -5.99 12.38 -0.75
CA LEU A 26 -4.59 11.96 -0.64
C LEU A 26 -4.42 10.54 -1.18
N GLU A 27 -3.60 10.41 -2.21
CA GLU A 27 -3.09 9.13 -2.67
C GLU A 27 -2.00 8.66 -1.69
N THR A 28 -2.32 7.69 -0.83
CA THR A 28 -1.43 7.29 0.27
C THR A 28 -0.36 6.28 -0.15
N ALA A 29 -0.51 5.67 -1.33
CA ALA A 29 0.45 4.72 -1.87
C ALA A 29 0.53 4.76 -3.41
N HIS A 30 1.67 4.37 -3.97
CA HIS A 30 1.77 4.15 -5.41
C HIS A 30 1.04 2.85 -5.81
N PRO A 31 0.31 2.78 -6.94
CA PRO A 31 -0.42 1.59 -7.39
C PRO A 31 0.43 0.32 -7.46
N ALA A 32 1.72 0.45 -7.81
CA ALA A 32 2.68 -0.67 -7.83
C ALA A 32 2.81 -1.42 -6.49
N LYS A 33 2.44 -0.82 -5.35
CA LYS A 33 2.40 -1.51 -4.04
C LYS A 33 1.29 -2.55 -3.95
N PHE A 34 0.24 -2.42 -4.78
CA PHE A 34 -0.92 -3.30 -4.86
C PHE A 34 -1.11 -3.83 -6.28
N LYS A 35 0.01 -4.06 -7.00
CA LYS A 35 0.05 -4.41 -8.42
C LYS A 35 -0.99 -5.47 -8.80
N ASP A 36 -0.97 -6.63 -8.15
CA ASP A 36 -1.86 -7.75 -8.51
C ASP A 36 -3.34 -7.37 -8.43
N THR A 37 -3.74 -6.60 -7.41
CA THR A 37 -5.10 -6.11 -7.25
C THR A 37 -5.44 -5.06 -8.31
N VAL A 38 -4.53 -4.12 -8.58
CA VAL A 38 -4.78 -3.04 -9.54
C VAL A 38 -4.88 -3.61 -10.96
N GLU A 39 -3.91 -4.41 -11.39
CA GLU A 39 -3.89 -5.02 -12.73
C GLU A 39 -5.13 -5.89 -13.00
N ALA A 40 -5.58 -6.65 -12.01
CA ALA A 40 -6.78 -7.48 -12.13
C ALA A 40 -8.07 -6.65 -12.32
N ILE A 41 -8.12 -5.42 -11.81
CA ILE A 41 -9.30 -4.54 -11.90
C ILE A 41 -9.30 -3.75 -13.20
N ILE A 42 -8.13 -3.24 -13.60
CA ILE A 42 -8.01 -2.36 -14.78
C ILE A 42 -7.71 -3.12 -16.06
N GLU A 43 -7.38 -4.42 -15.96
CA GLU A 43 -6.99 -5.31 -17.06
C GLU A 43 -5.77 -4.80 -17.86
N GLU A 44 -4.91 -4.02 -17.21
CA GLU A 44 -3.70 -3.41 -17.79
C GLU A 44 -2.51 -3.54 -16.82
N PRO A 45 -1.27 -3.66 -17.32
CA PRO A 45 -0.08 -3.77 -16.48
C PRO A 45 0.25 -2.46 -15.77
N VAL A 46 0.73 -2.56 -14.53
CA VAL A 46 1.23 -1.40 -13.76
C VAL A 46 2.74 -1.35 -13.86
N GLU A 47 3.27 -0.23 -14.36
CA GLU A 47 4.71 0.00 -14.39
C GLU A 47 5.26 0.13 -12.96
N ILE A 48 6.24 -0.73 -12.64
CA ILE A 48 6.94 -0.68 -11.36
C ILE A 48 8.15 0.24 -11.51
N PRO A 49 8.28 1.32 -10.70
CA PRO A 49 9.46 2.19 -10.74
C PRO A 49 10.76 1.41 -10.51
N GLY A 50 11.82 1.72 -11.24
CA GLY A 50 13.09 0.98 -11.19
C GLY A 50 13.67 0.80 -9.78
N LYS A 51 13.58 1.83 -8.92
CA LYS A 51 14.02 1.73 -7.51
C LYS A 51 13.27 0.65 -6.72
N LEU A 52 11.97 0.49 -6.98
CA LEU A 52 11.14 -0.52 -6.32
C LEU A 52 11.42 -1.92 -6.89
N GLN A 53 11.67 -2.02 -8.20
CA GLN A 53 12.08 -3.28 -8.83
C GLN A 53 13.37 -3.83 -8.21
N GLU A 54 14.39 -2.99 -7.99
CA GLU A 54 15.63 -3.41 -7.32
C GLU A 54 15.38 -3.87 -5.88
N PHE A 55 14.52 -3.17 -5.14
CA PHE A 55 14.16 -3.57 -3.77
C PHE A 55 13.46 -4.93 -3.72
N MET A 56 12.60 -5.23 -4.71
CA MET A 56 11.89 -6.51 -4.81
C MET A 56 12.79 -7.72 -5.08
N LYS A 57 14.02 -7.51 -5.59
CA LYS A 57 15.02 -8.58 -5.76
C LYS A 57 15.67 -9.01 -4.44
N GLY A 58 15.52 -8.21 -3.38
CA GLY A 58 16.10 -8.50 -2.08
C GLY A 58 15.52 -9.78 -1.46
N THR A 59 16.37 -10.54 -0.76
CA THR A 59 15.90 -11.70 0.01
C THR A 59 15.17 -11.22 1.25
N LYS A 60 13.93 -11.68 1.44
CA LYS A 60 13.13 -11.36 2.63
C LYS A 60 13.84 -11.87 3.90
N GLN A 61 14.22 -10.94 4.77
CA GLN A 61 14.74 -11.24 6.10
C GLN A 61 13.63 -10.96 7.12
N SER A 62 12.87 -11.98 7.49
CA SER A 62 11.75 -11.86 8.43
C SER A 62 11.69 -13.09 9.31
N ILE A 63 11.64 -12.88 10.62
CA ILE A 63 11.54 -13.93 11.62
C ILE A 63 10.09 -14.00 12.07
N GLY A 64 9.47 -15.17 11.94
CA GLY A 64 8.13 -15.42 12.45
C GLY A 64 8.16 -15.58 13.97
N LEU A 65 7.27 -14.88 14.66
CA LEU A 65 7.12 -14.96 16.12
C LEU A 65 5.69 -15.35 16.47
N GLN A 66 5.51 -15.96 17.64
CA GLN A 66 4.19 -16.23 18.21
C GLN A 66 3.51 -14.92 18.63
N LYS A 67 2.18 -14.94 18.70
CA LYS A 67 1.37 -13.77 19.09
C LYS A 67 1.34 -13.62 20.62
N ASP A 68 2.52 -13.52 21.23
CA ASP A 68 2.68 -13.37 22.68
C ASP A 68 3.75 -12.33 23.02
N PHE A 69 3.50 -11.60 24.11
CA PHE A 69 4.34 -10.46 24.49
C PHE A 69 5.69 -10.89 25.05
N GLU A 70 5.72 -11.94 25.89
CA GLU A 70 6.96 -12.38 26.55
C GLU A 70 7.97 -12.96 25.55
N GLY A 71 7.51 -13.70 24.55
CA GLY A 71 8.31 -14.18 23.42
C GLY A 71 8.84 -13.03 22.57
N PHE A 72 8.00 -12.02 22.26
CA PHE A 72 8.45 -10.83 21.53
C PHE A 72 9.49 -10.01 22.31
N LYS A 73 9.26 -9.78 23.61
CA LYS A 73 10.19 -9.08 24.49
C LYS A 73 11.52 -9.84 24.61
N SER A 74 11.45 -11.16 24.82
CA SER A 74 12.65 -12.00 24.93
C SER A 74 13.44 -12.03 23.62
N PHE A 75 12.75 -12.04 22.48
CA PHE A 75 13.40 -11.92 21.18
C PHE A 75 14.18 -10.60 21.07
N LEU A 76 13.56 -9.44 21.38
CA LEU A 76 14.24 -8.14 21.28
C LEU A 76 15.41 -7.96 22.26
N MET A 77 15.30 -8.53 23.47
CA MET A 77 16.31 -8.35 24.53
C MET A 77 17.50 -9.32 24.41
N ASN A 78 17.35 -10.41 23.65
CA ASN A 78 18.39 -11.44 23.49
C ASN A 78 18.86 -11.60 22.04
N CYS A 79 18.44 -10.70 21.15
CA CYS A 79 19.06 -10.53 19.82
C CYS A 79 20.42 -9.82 19.95
#